data_AF-A0A0D0F7I9-F1
#
_entry.id   AF-A0A0D0F7I9-F1
#
_cell.length_a   1.000
_cell.length_b   1.000
_cell.length_c   1.000
_cell.angle_alpha   90.00
_cell.angle_beta   90.00
_cell.angle_gamma   90.00
#
_symmetry.space_group_name_H-M   'P 1'
#
loop_
_entity.id
_entity.type
_entity.pdbx_description
1 polymer ?
#
loop_
_entity_poly.entity_id
_entity_poly.type
_entity_poly.pdbx_seq_one_letter_code
_entity_poly.pdbx_strand_id
1 'polypeptide(L)'
;MKNKLYFSLFAGLLLLSSCQQTNAAKDKTIAVKQDNSHQLQHVNKPDTNTVNAQPFSNKIKIYYNQNQVILNLIPLLPDSSMASWEWKKKERLELLESVRSHNYYIDTTKDYNNISVITPHYFKTQVVDGVWCLALYKIQENNYVVITDDIAGDGNDLKAFELKNQQLTPLKLKDVLGDYLSNFLINNTNKTCKDSFEKGDYRFDYNFGHKNQLIVSSAYITKKENEQCLKGNSLTFVFNGKLKKFEPGKATWNNTY
;
A
#
# COMPACT_ATOMS: atom_id res chain seq x y z
N MET A 1 -6.20 69.05 10.52
CA MET A 1 -7.66 68.86 10.67
C MET A 1 -7.91 67.93 11.85
N LYS A 2 -8.71 68.38 12.82
CA LYS A 2 -9.20 67.62 13.97
C LYS A 2 -10.42 66.77 13.55
N ASN A 3 -10.57 65.56 14.08
CA ASN A 3 -11.84 64.95 14.52
C ASN A 3 -11.60 63.52 15.05
N LYS A 4 -11.76 63.29 16.36
CA LYS A 4 -12.94 62.69 17.03
C LYS A 4 -13.12 61.20 16.66
N LEU A 5 -12.72 60.22 17.49
CA LEU A 5 -13.29 59.79 18.78
C LEU A 5 -14.71 59.23 18.63
N TYR A 6 -14.84 57.90 18.60
CA TYR A 6 -16.07 57.18 18.96
C TYR A 6 -15.77 55.92 19.77
N PHE A 7 -16.27 55.98 21.00
CA PHE A 7 -16.45 54.97 22.02
C PHE A 7 -17.77 54.22 21.74
N SER A 8 -17.81 52.89 21.91
CA SER A 8 -18.93 52.06 22.41
C SER A 8 -18.69 50.60 22.00
N LEU A 9 -18.27 49.69 22.88
CA LEU A 9 -19.03 49.05 23.97
C LEU A 9 -20.28 48.33 23.46
N PHE A 10 -20.16 47.02 23.20
CA PHE A 10 -21.27 46.08 23.37
C PHE A 10 -20.72 44.73 23.83
N ALA A 11 -20.74 44.55 25.14
CA ALA A 11 -20.73 43.25 25.79
C ALA A 11 -22.12 42.63 25.62
N GLY A 12 -22.17 41.35 25.24
CA GLY A 12 -23.42 40.61 25.04
C GLY A 12 -23.17 39.13 25.25
N LEU A 13 -23.04 38.75 26.52
CA LEU A 13 -23.07 37.39 27.02
C LEU A 13 -24.46 36.78 26.75
N LEU A 14 -24.54 35.67 26.02
CA LEU A 14 -25.68 34.76 26.12
C LEU A 14 -25.16 33.33 26.22
N LEU A 15 -25.10 32.88 27.47
CA LEU A 15 -25.10 31.48 27.89
C LEU A 15 -26.47 30.86 27.55
N LEU A 16 -26.48 29.74 26.84
CA LEU A 16 -27.49 28.69 27.02
C LEU A 16 -26.83 27.31 26.85
N SER A 17 -26.66 26.65 28.01
CA SER A 17 -26.89 25.22 28.28
C SER A 17 -28.06 24.65 27.47
N SER A 18 -28.23 23.36 27.14
CA SER A 18 -27.68 22.06 27.52
C SER A 18 -28.43 21.02 26.67
N CYS A 19 -27.83 19.86 26.36
CA CYS A 19 -28.37 18.56 26.78
C CYS A 19 -27.57 17.41 26.14
N GLN A 20 -27.20 16.47 27.02
CA GLN A 20 -26.68 15.16 26.69
C GLN A 20 -27.72 14.33 25.96
N GLN A 21 -27.30 13.57 24.96
CA GLN A 21 -27.87 12.24 24.73
C GLN A 21 -26.76 11.28 24.32
N THR A 22 -26.24 10.57 25.31
CA THR A 22 -25.40 9.40 25.15
C THR A 22 -26.24 8.26 24.56
N ASN A 23 -26.18 8.07 23.25
CA ASN A 23 -26.53 6.80 22.64
C ASN A 23 -25.24 5.97 22.52
N ALA A 24 -24.99 5.17 23.54
CA ALA A 24 -23.99 4.11 23.51
C ALA A 24 -24.47 3.00 22.59
N ALA A 25 -24.26 3.16 21.28
CA ALA A 25 -24.19 2.01 20.38
C ALA A 25 -22.90 1.26 20.72
N LYS A 26 -23.03 0.03 21.24
CA LYS A 26 -21.93 -0.92 21.40
C LYS A 26 -21.44 -1.34 20.01
N ASP A 27 -20.68 -0.47 19.38
CA ASP A 27 -19.90 -0.80 18.19
C ASP A 27 -18.64 -1.52 18.65
N LYS A 28 -18.53 -2.82 18.36
CA LYS A 28 -17.29 -3.58 18.57
C LYS A 28 -16.22 -3.02 17.64
N THR A 29 -15.53 -1.99 18.12
CA THR A 29 -14.35 -1.43 17.47
C THR A 29 -13.21 -2.42 17.64
N ILE A 30 -12.94 -3.23 16.63
CA ILE A 30 -11.66 -3.93 16.53
C ILE A 30 -10.64 -2.88 16.09
N ALA A 31 -9.88 -2.37 17.06
CA ALA A 31 -8.65 -1.66 16.77
C ALA A 31 -7.64 -2.72 16.32
N VAL A 32 -7.28 -2.72 15.04
CA VAL A 32 -6.25 -3.61 14.52
C VAL A 32 -4.90 -3.16 15.10
N LYS A 33 -4.38 -3.93 16.05
CA LYS A 33 -2.95 -4.06 16.35
C LYS A 33 -2.50 -5.43 15.85
N GLN A 34 -1.40 -5.45 15.09
CA GLN A 34 -0.63 -6.67 14.78
C GLN A 34 -0.22 -7.36 16.09
N ASP A 35 -0.44 -8.67 16.24
CA ASP A 35 0.46 -9.75 15.81
C ASP A 35 0.11 -11.12 16.46
N ASN A 36 0.32 -12.20 15.71
CA ASN A 36 0.48 -13.64 16.03
C ASN A 36 -0.40 -14.35 17.09
N SER A 37 -1.19 -15.35 16.65
CA SER A 37 -0.99 -16.79 16.99
C SER A 37 -2.15 -17.68 16.50
N HIS A 38 -1.79 -18.83 15.92
CA HIS A 38 -2.67 -19.95 15.60
C HIS A 38 -3.44 -20.45 16.83
N GLN A 39 -4.77 -20.57 16.72
CA GLN A 39 -5.52 -21.65 17.37
C GLN A 39 -6.67 -22.12 16.46
N LEU A 40 -6.56 -23.36 16.02
CA LEU A 40 -7.65 -24.16 15.48
C LEU A 40 -8.69 -24.37 16.59
N GLN A 41 -9.95 -23.99 16.35
CA GLN A 41 -11.08 -24.45 17.14
C GLN A 41 -12.09 -25.15 16.23
N HIS A 42 -12.20 -26.46 16.44
CA HIS A 42 -13.34 -27.28 16.05
C HIS A 42 -14.62 -26.70 16.64
N VAL A 43 -15.64 -26.45 15.82
CA VAL A 43 -17.03 -26.28 16.29
C VAL A 43 -17.99 -27.01 15.37
N ASN A 44 -18.95 -27.64 16.04
CA ASN A 44 -19.96 -28.58 15.58
C ASN A 44 -20.85 -28.10 14.43
N LYS A 45 -21.32 -29.08 13.65
CA LYS A 45 -22.37 -28.97 12.65
C LYS A 45 -23.72 -28.64 13.30
N PRO A 46 -24.47 -27.64 12.82
CA PRO A 46 -25.92 -27.59 12.99
C PRO A 46 -26.66 -27.57 11.65
N ASP A 47 -27.89 -28.04 11.73
CA ASP A 47 -28.82 -28.37 10.66
C ASP A 47 -29.19 -27.23 9.70
N THR A 48 -29.52 -27.67 8.49
CA THR A 48 -30.21 -26.98 7.40
C THR A 48 -31.49 -26.29 7.86
N ASN A 49 -31.58 -24.96 7.70
CA ASN A 49 -32.54 -24.26 6.83
C ASN A 49 -32.64 -22.77 7.23
N THR A 50 -32.81 -21.91 6.22
CA THR A 50 -32.88 -20.42 6.24
C THR A 50 -31.57 -19.66 6.52
N VAL A 51 -30.68 -19.63 5.52
CA VAL A 51 -29.65 -18.58 5.45
C VAL A 51 -30.27 -17.36 4.77
N ASN A 52 -30.89 -16.48 5.56
CA ASN A 52 -30.91 -15.07 5.20
C ASN A 52 -29.45 -14.63 5.20
N ALA A 53 -28.80 -14.62 4.03
CA ALA A 53 -27.45 -14.11 3.88
C ALA A 53 -27.50 -12.60 4.19
N GLN A 54 -27.27 -12.25 5.46
CA GLN A 54 -26.93 -10.89 5.86
C GLN A 54 -25.81 -10.43 4.92
N PRO A 55 -25.96 -9.30 4.21
CA PRO A 55 -24.89 -8.81 3.35
C PRO A 55 -23.65 -8.59 4.22
N PHE A 56 -22.55 -9.24 3.84
CA PHE A 56 -21.26 -8.99 4.46
C PHE A 56 -20.94 -7.50 4.28
N SER A 57 -20.69 -6.77 5.37
CA SER A 57 -20.49 -5.33 5.34
C SER A 57 -19.47 -4.97 6.41
N ASN A 58 -18.19 -5.15 6.10
CA ASN A 58 -17.12 -4.72 6.98
C ASN A 58 -16.85 -3.23 6.73
N LYS A 59 -17.01 -2.42 7.78
CA LYS A 59 -16.68 -1.00 7.76
C LYS A 59 -15.18 -0.81 8.05
N ILE A 60 -14.43 -0.42 7.03
CA ILE A 60 -13.00 -0.12 7.13
C ILE A 60 -12.83 1.38 7.35
N LYS A 61 -12.32 1.79 8.52
CA LYS A 61 -12.05 3.21 8.81
C LYS A 61 -10.81 3.68 8.07
N ILE A 62 -10.95 4.74 7.29
CA ILE A 62 -9.87 5.34 6.49
C ILE A 62 -10.02 6.85 6.57
N TYR A 63 -9.06 7.56 7.16
CA TYR A 63 -9.12 9.02 7.21
C TYR A 63 -8.65 9.63 5.89
N TYR A 64 -9.56 10.29 5.17
CA TYR A 64 -9.27 10.89 3.87
C TYR A 64 -8.12 11.90 3.95
N ASN A 65 -8.19 12.83 4.90
CA ASN A 65 -7.18 13.90 5.04
C ASN A 65 -5.76 13.38 5.29
N GLN A 66 -5.62 12.21 5.92
CA GLN A 66 -4.30 11.61 6.17
C GLN A 66 -3.75 10.89 4.93
N ASN A 67 -4.62 10.40 4.06
CA ASN A 67 -4.28 9.54 2.92
C ASN A 67 -4.69 10.17 1.58
N GLN A 68 -4.84 11.49 1.53
CA GLN A 68 -5.46 12.19 0.40
C GLN A 68 -4.74 11.90 -0.93
N VAL A 69 -3.41 11.95 -0.94
CA VAL A 69 -2.62 11.74 -2.16
C VAL A 69 -2.82 10.33 -2.70
N ILE A 70 -2.71 9.31 -1.85
CA ILE A 70 -2.82 7.92 -2.28
C ILE A 70 -4.25 7.58 -2.70
N LEU A 71 -5.26 8.09 -1.98
CA LEU A 71 -6.67 7.89 -2.31
C LEU A 71 -7.05 8.55 -3.64
N ASN A 72 -6.57 9.78 -3.89
CA ASN A 72 -6.81 10.47 -5.16
C ASN A 72 -6.05 9.86 -6.33
N LEU A 73 -4.94 9.16 -6.08
CA LEU A 73 -4.20 8.42 -7.11
C LEU A 73 -4.95 7.17 -7.56
N ILE A 74 -5.59 6.44 -6.65
CA ILE A 74 -6.22 5.13 -6.95
C ILE A 74 -7.08 5.17 -8.23
N PRO A 75 -8.02 6.11 -8.45
CA PRO A 75 -8.83 6.15 -9.67
C PRO A 75 -8.11 6.68 -10.93
N LEU A 76 -6.90 7.23 -10.79
CA LEU A 76 -6.08 7.71 -11.91
C LEU A 76 -5.24 6.60 -12.56
N LEU A 77 -4.99 5.50 -11.83
CA LEU A 77 -4.25 4.36 -12.35
C LEU A 77 -4.99 3.73 -13.55
N PRO A 78 -4.28 3.23 -14.58
CA PRO A 78 -4.92 2.51 -15.67
C PRO A 78 -5.44 1.14 -15.17
N ASP A 79 -6.56 0.65 -15.71
CA ASP A 79 -7.08 -0.68 -15.32
C ASP A 79 -6.03 -1.78 -15.52
N SER A 80 -5.14 -1.62 -16.52
CA SER A 80 -4.02 -2.53 -16.77
C SER A 80 -3.06 -2.70 -15.58
N SER A 81 -2.95 -1.74 -14.65
CA SER A 81 -2.06 -1.89 -13.48
C SER A 81 -2.68 -2.71 -12.35
N MET A 82 -3.90 -3.18 -12.53
CA MET A 82 -4.68 -4.00 -11.59
C MET A 82 -5.42 -5.10 -12.38
N ALA A 83 -4.79 -5.62 -13.44
CA ALA A 83 -5.48 -6.45 -14.42
C ALA A 83 -6.01 -7.75 -13.80
N SER A 84 -5.24 -8.35 -12.87
CA SER A 84 -5.61 -9.59 -12.19
C SER A 84 -6.78 -9.41 -11.21
N TRP A 85 -7.13 -8.16 -10.91
CA TRP A 85 -8.16 -7.77 -9.94
C TRP A 85 -9.46 -7.34 -10.59
N GLU A 86 -9.43 -7.10 -11.90
CA GLU A 86 -10.54 -6.51 -12.64
C GLU A 86 -11.15 -5.25 -11.98
N TRP A 87 -10.36 -4.53 -11.17
CA TRP A 87 -10.84 -3.44 -10.33
C TRP A 87 -11.05 -2.16 -11.15
N LYS A 88 -12.30 -1.95 -11.57
CA LYS A 88 -12.64 -0.95 -12.57
C LYS A 88 -12.48 0.45 -12.00
N LYS A 89 -12.15 1.40 -12.89
CA LYS A 89 -12.10 2.83 -12.55
C LYS A 89 -13.33 3.33 -11.79
N LYS A 90 -14.53 2.85 -12.16
CA LYS A 90 -15.78 3.23 -11.49
C LYS A 90 -15.79 2.82 -10.01
N GLU A 91 -15.40 1.60 -9.70
CA GLU A 91 -15.36 1.06 -8.33
C GLU A 91 -14.30 1.79 -7.49
N ARG A 92 -13.17 2.13 -8.12
CA ARG A 92 -12.10 2.95 -7.53
C ARG A 92 -12.57 4.36 -7.17
N LEU A 93 -13.42 4.96 -8.00
CA LEU A 93 -14.06 6.24 -7.70
C LEU A 93 -15.08 6.11 -6.56
N GLU A 94 -15.89 5.05 -6.53
CA GLU A 94 -16.84 4.80 -5.45
C GLU A 94 -16.14 4.63 -4.08
N LEU A 95 -15.00 3.92 -4.06
CA LEU A 95 -14.12 3.85 -2.89
C LEU A 95 -13.70 5.25 -2.43
N LEU A 96 -13.13 6.04 -3.35
CA LEU A 96 -12.66 7.41 -3.04
C LEU A 96 -13.79 8.26 -2.48
N GLU A 97 -14.97 8.25 -3.10
CA GLU A 97 -16.12 9.04 -2.68
C GLU A 97 -16.67 8.64 -1.30
N SER A 98 -16.73 7.32 -1.03
CA SER A 98 -17.13 6.80 0.28
C SER A 98 -16.17 7.30 1.37
N VAL A 99 -14.86 7.16 1.15
CA VAL A 99 -13.83 7.55 2.12
C VAL A 99 -13.79 9.06 2.31
N ARG A 100 -13.90 9.84 1.22
CA ARG A 100 -13.92 11.30 1.25
C ARG A 100 -15.08 11.86 2.05
N SER A 101 -16.26 11.27 1.92
CA SER A 101 -17.48 11.76 2.54
C SER A 101 -17.64 11.29 3.99
N HIS A 102 -17.12 10.10 4.32
CA HIS A 102 -17.43 9.46 5.59
C HIS A 102 -16.24 9.00 6.42
N ASN A 103 -15.01 9.11 5.91
CA ASN A 103 -13.80 8.52 6.49
C ASN A 103 -13.89 6.99 6.71
N TYR A 104 -14.66 6.30 5.86
CA TYR A 104 -14.70 4.85 5.83
C TYR A 104 -15.09 4.32 4.45
N TYR A 105 -14.81 3.05 4.23
CA TYR A 105 -15.32 2.25 3.12
C TYR A 105 -16.11 1.06 3.68
N ILE A 106 -17.20 0.69 3.00
CA ILE A 106 -17.94 -0.53 3.31
C ILE A 106 -17.54 -1.56 2.27
N ASP A 107 -16.82 -2.59 2.69
CA ASP A 107 -16.58 -3.74 1.83
C ASP A 107 -17.84 -4.62 1.84
N THR A 108 -18.48 -4.71 0.68
CA THR A 108 -19.69 -5.51 0.45
C THR A 108 -19.38 -6.84 -0.23
N THR A 109 -18.12 -7.08 -0.57
CA THR A 109 -17.67 -8.25 -1.31
C THR A 109 -17.23 -9.34 -0.35
N LYS A 110 -17.99 -10.43 -0.29
CA LYS A 110 -17.78 -11.54 0.65
C LYS A 110 -16.36 -12.13 0.59
N ASP A 111 -15.73 -12.10 -0.60
CA ASP A 111 -14.46 -12.78 -0.85
C ASP A 111 -13.36 -11.88 -1.46
N TYR A 112 -13.57 -10.56 -1.65
CA TYR A 112 -12.85 -9.85 -2.72
C TYR A 112 -12.15 -8.50 -2.50
N ASN A 113 -12.21 -7.78 -1.36
CA ASN A 113 -11.41 -6.54 -1.24
C ASN A 113 -11.12 -6.09 0.19
N ASN A 114 -10.32 -6.88 0.91
CA ASN A 114 -9.80 -6.42 2.19
C ASN A 114 -8.63 -5.46 1.94
N ILE A 115 -8.91 -4.14 2.00
CA ILE A 115 -7.86 -3.13 2.17
C ILE A 115 -7.09 -3.50 3.44
N SER A 116 -5.96 -4.16 3.25
CA SER A 116 -5.14 -4.73 4.33
C SER A 116 -4.24 -3.67 4.96
N VAL A 117 -3.79 -2.70 4.15
CA VAL A 117 -2.95 -1.59 4.61
C VAL A 117 -3.30 -0.33 3.83
N ILE A 118 -3.45 0.78 4.55
CA ILE A 118 -3.44 2.11 3.96
C ILE A 118 -2.67 3.08 4.85
N THR A 119 -1.70 3.74 4.24
CA THR A 119 -0.86 4.77 4.84
C THR A 119 -0.67 5.89 3.81
N PRO A 120 -0.11 7.06 4.19
CA PRO A 120 0.08 8.16 3.24
C PRO A 120 0.98 7.82 2.04
N HIS A 121 1.81 6.78 2.13
CA HIS A 121 2.75 6.38 1.07
C HIS A 121 2.54 4.97 0.54
N TYR A 122 1.69 4.14 1.15
CA TYR A 122 1.54 2.74 0.78
C TYR A 122 0.10 2.26 0.95
N PHE A 123 -0.41 1.56 -0.07
CA PHE A 123 -1.71 0.92 -0.10
C PHE A 123 -1.54 -0.54 -0.50
N LYS A 124 -2.24 -1.44 0.18
CA LYS A 124 -2.28 -2.87 -0.13
C LYS A 124 -3.71 -3.39 0.00
N THR A 125 -4.23 -3.98 -1.06
CA THR A 125 -5.44 -4.81 -1.01
C THR A 125 -5.07 -6.27 -1.23
N GLN A 126 -5.84 -7.18 -0.65
CA GLN A 126 -5.60 -8.62 -0.72
C GLN A 126 -6.91 -9.40 -0.94
N VAL A 127 -6.86 -10.37 -1.85
CA VAL A 127 -7.83 -11.46 -2.03
C VAL A 127 -7.18 -12.78 -1.63
N VAL A 128 -7.94 -13.88 -1.66
CA VAL A 128 -7.47 -15.20 -1.19
C VAL A 128 -6.13 -15.59 -1.83
N ASP A 129 -5.97 -15.40 -3.15
CA ASP A 129 -4.81 -15.86 -3.91
C ASP A 129 -4.07 -14.73 -4.66
N GLY A 130 -4.24 -13.48 -4.22
CA GLY A 130 -3.67 -12.33 -4.92
C GLY A 130 -3.44 -11.13 -4.01
N VAL A 131 -2.38 -10.38 -4.29
CA VAL A 131 -2.06 -9.13 -3.61
C VAL A 131 -1.88 -8.05 -4.66
N TRP A 132 -2.50 -6.90 -4.42
CA TRP A 132 -2.19 -5.69 -5.17
C TRP A 132 -1.73 -4.62 -4.22
N CYS A 133 -0.63 -3.96 -4.57
CA CYS A 133 -0.15 -2.86 -3.77
C CYS A 133 0.41 -1.72 -4.61
N LEU A 134 0.48 -0.55 -3.98
CA LEU A 134 1.05 0.64 -4.57
C LEU A 134 1.85 1.42 -3.53
N ALA A 135 2.94 2.05 -3.97
CA ALA A 135 3.77 2.89 -3.13
C ALA A 135 4.10 4.23 -3.80
N LEU A 136 4.20 5.27 -2.97
CA LEU A 136 4.52 6.64 -3.35
C LEU A 136 5.90 7.03 -2.83
N TYR A 137 6.76 7.45 -3.73
CA TYR A 137 8.11 7.93 -3.46
C TYR A 137 8.22 9.41 -3.81
N LYS A 138 8.38 10.26 -2.80
CA LYS A 138 8.33 11.72 -2.97
C LYS A 138 9.56 12.25 -3.72
N ILE A 139 9.33 12.91 -4.86
CA ILE A 139 10.34 13.72 -5.57
C ILE A 139 10.37 15.12 -4.96
N GLN A 140 9.21 15.78 -4.95
CA GLN A 140 8.97 17.10 -4.37
C GLN A 140 7.48 17.24 -4.03
N GLU A 141 7.02 18.44 -3.66
CA GLU A 141 5.60 18.67 -3.40
C GLU A 141 4.75 18.38 -4.65
N ASN A 142 3.65 17.63 -4.48
CA ASN A 142 2.77 17.19 -5.56
C ASN A 142 3.46 16.46 -6.73
N ASN A 143 4.64 15.88 -6.49
CA ASN A 143 5.36 15.07 -7.46
C ASN A 143 5.95 13.80 -6.83
N TYR A 144 5.58 12.65 -7.36
CA TYR A 144 5.94 11.33 -6.83
C TYR A 144 6.30 10.37 -7.95
N VAL A 145 7.23 9.46 -7.67
CA VAL A 145 7.27 8.17 -8.38
C VAL A 145 6.26 7.26 -7.70
N VAL A 146 5.43 6.61 -8.51
CA VAL A 146 4.47 5.60 -8.10
C VAL A 146 4.96 4.25 -8.61
N ILE A 147 5.01 3.25 -7.74
CA ILE A 147 5.21 1.85 -8.15
C ILE A 147 3.98 1.06 -7.73
N THR A 148 3.45 0.26 -8.64
CA THR A 148 2.41 -0.74 -8.36
C THR A 148 2.99 -2.13 -8.53
N ASP A 149 2.49 -3.08 -7.76
CA ASP A 149 2.76 -4.51 -7.92
C ASP A 149 1.43 -5.27 -7.91
N ASP A 150 1.11 -5.92 -9.03
CA ASP A 150 0.00 -6.85 -9.14
C ASP A 150 0.56 -8.28 -9.04
N ILE A 151 0.29 -8.93 -7.90
CA ILE A 151 0.80 -10.25 -7.56
C ILE A 151 -0.34 -11.25 -7.71
N ALA A 152 -0.22 -12.13 -8.71
CA ALA A 152 -1.18 -13.19 -9.00
C ALA A 152 -0.45 -14.49 -9.30
N GLY A 153 -0.82 -15.56 -8.58
CA GLY A 153 -0.09 -16.82 -8.63
C GLY A 153 1.37 -16.64 -8.23
N ASP A 154 2.28 -16.99 -9.14
CA ASP A 154 3.73 -16.97 -8.91
C ASP A 154 4.43 -15.72 -9.48
N GLY A 155 3.67 -14.78 -10.07
CA GLY A 155 4.22 -13.64 -10.80
C GLY A 155 3.96 -12.29 -10.14
N ASN A 156 4.84 -11.33 -10.45
CA ASN A 156 4.71 -9.91 -10.11
C ASN A 156 4.63 -9.08 -11.40
N ASP A 157 3.62 -8.23 -11.54
CA ASP A 157 3.54 -7.23 -12.62
C ASP A 157 3.81 -5.83 -12.05
N LEU A 158 5.09 -5.48 -12.00
CA LEU A 158 5.56 -4.18 -11.53
C LEU A 158 5.39 -3.10 -12.60
N LYS A 159 4.71 -2.00 -12.23
CA LYS A 159 4.58 -0.81 -13.09
C LYS A 159 5.03 0.43 -12.36
N ALA A 160 5.61 1.36 -13.12
CA ALA A 160 6.08 2.63 -12.61
C ALA A 160 5.42 3.81 -13.31
N PHE A 161 5.14 4.87 -12.56
CA PHE A 161 4.56 6.11 -13.07
C PHE A 161 5.17 7.33 -12.38
N GLU A 162 5.15 8.49 -13.03
CA GLU A 162 5.31 9.80 -12.38
C GLU A 162 3.92 10.39 -12.15
N LEU A 163 3.58 10.67 -10.90
CA LEU A 163 2.41 11.44 -10.53
C LEU A 163 2.85 12.88 -10.28
N LYS A 164 2.49 13.79 -11.19
CA LYS A 164 2.80 15.22 -11.07
C LYS A 164 1.52 16.05 -11.24
N ASN A 165 1.16 16.85 -10.24
CA ASN A 165 -0.03 17.69 -10.27
C ASN A 165 -1.32 16.92 -10.68
N GLN A 166 -1.53 15.73 -10.09
CA GLN A 166 -2.66 14.83 -10.39
C GLN A 166 -2.67 14.26 -11.82
N GLN A 167 -1.59 14.41 -12.59
CA GLN A 167 -1.42 13.75 -13.87
C GLN A 167 -0.46 12.59 -13.70
N LEU A 168 -0.88 11.42 -14.19
CA LEU A 168 -0.10 10.18 -14.13
C LEU A 168 0.54 9.92 -15.49
N THR A 169 1.86 9.81 -15.53
CA THR A 169 2.63 9.51 -16.76
C THR A 169 3.37 8.19 -16.57
N PRO A 170 3.26 7.20 -17.47
CA PRO A 170 4.01 5.96 -17.38
C PRO A 170 5.53 6.20 -17.40
N LEU A 171 6.25 5.46 -16.57
CA LEU A 171 7.71 5.38 -16.56
C LEU A 171 8.14 3.96 -16.93
N LYS A 172 9.33 3.81 -17.52
CA LYS A 172 9.92 2.48 -17.66
C LYS A 172 10.47 2.07 -16.30
N LEU A 173 10.10 0.88 -15.84
CA LEU A 173 10.56 0.37 -14.53
C LEU A 173 12.08 0.39 -14.40
N LYS A 174 12.81 0.05 -15.48
CA LYS A 174 14.28 0.10 -15.53
C LYS A 174 14.87 1.50 -15.30
N ASP A 175 14.15 2.57 -15.63
CA ASP A 175 14.65 3.94 -15.43
C ASP A 175 14.55 4.33 -13.94
N VAL A 176 13.67 3.65 -13.20
CA VAL A 176 13.42 3.85 -11.77
C VAL A 176 14.24 2.88 -10.90
N LEU A 177 14.30 1.59 -11.26
CA LEU A 177 14.99 0.55 -10.48
C LEU A 177 16.42 0.25 -10.99
N GLY A 178 16.77 0.66 -12.20
CA GLY A 178 18.02 0.27 -12.85
C GLY A 178 18.08 -1.23 -13.15
N ASP A 179 19.29 -1.74 -13.36
CA ASP A 179 19.60 -3.17 -13.37
C ASP A 179 19.72 -3.68 -11.93
N TYR A 180 18.59 -3.76 -11.24
CA TYR A 180 18.56 -4.06 -9.81
C TYR A 180 19.06 -5.48 -9.49
N LEU A 181 18.84 -6.45 -10.41
CA LEU A 181 19.31 -7.82 -10.26
C LEU A 181 20.84 -7.92 -10.19
N SER A 182 21.56 -7.14 -11.00
CA SER A 182 23.03 -7.10 -10.95
C SER A 182 23.59 -6.71 -9.58
N ASN A 183 22.81 -6.00 -8.76
CA ASN A 183 23.25 -5.57 -7.43
C ASN A 183 23.32 -6.71 -6.41
N PHE A 184 22.65 -7.84 -6.68
CA PHE A 184 22.77 -9.06 -5.87
C PHE A 184 24.13 -9.72 -6.04
N LEU A 185 24.79 -9.60 -7.20
CA LEU A 185 26.07 -10.25 -7.48
C LEU A 185 27.21 -9.63 -6.68
N ILE A 186 28.12 -10.46 -6.15
CA ILE A 186 29.39 -10.02 -5.55
C ILE A 186 30.26 -9.35 -6.61
N ASN A 187 30.40 -10.00 -7.76
CA ASN A 187 31.10 -9.47 -8.93
C ASN A 187 30.23 -9.62 -10.18
N ASN A 188 29.79 -8.50 -10.74
CA ASN A 188 28.93 -8.45 -11.93
C ASN A 188 29.65 -8.80 -13.24
N THR A 189 30.98 -8.91 -13.25
CA THR A 189 31.75 -9.35 -14.42
C THR A 189 31.97 -10.87 -14.45
N ASN A 190 31.65 -11.59 -13.36
CA ASN A 190 31.74 -13.04 -13.33
C ASN A 190 30.57 -13.66 -14.12
N LYS A 191 30.86 -14.06 -15.37
CA LYS A 191 29.87 -14.65 -16.28
C LYS A 191 29.18 -15.89 -15.68
N THR A 192 29.90 -16.76 -14.99
CA THR A 192 29.32 -17.97 -14.39
C THR A 192 28.28 -17.64 -13.33
N CYS A 193 28.61 -16.73 -12.40
CA CYS A 193 27.66 -16.29 -11.38
C CYS A 193 26.48 -15.55 -11.99
N LYS A 194 26.72 -14.69 -12.98
CA LYS A 194 25.67 -13.95 -13.69
C LYS A 194 24.72 -14.89 -14.42
N ASP A 195 25.25 -15.79 -15.25
CA ASP A 195 24.46 -16.75 -16.04
C ASP A 195 23.68 -17.69 -15.11
N SER A 196 24.25 -18.14 -13.99
CA SER A 196 23.55 -18.95 -12.99
C SER A 196 22.42 -18.18 -12.31
N PHE A 197 22.65 -16.90 -12.01
CA PHE A 197 21.66 -16.07 -11.35
C PHE A 197 20.48 -15.74 -12.27
N GLU A 198 20.77 -15.39 -13.53
CA GLU A 198 19.75 -15.07 -14.55
C GLU A 198 18.95 -16.28 -15.00
N LYS A 199 19.54 -17.49 -14.97
CA LYS A 199 18.85 -18.75 -15.29
C LYS A 199 18.12 -19.36 -14.09
N GLY A 200 18.38 -18.86 -12.88
CA GLY A 200 17.68 -19.33 -11.70
C GLY A 200 16.21 -18.94 -11.76
N ASP A 201 15.32 -19.88 -11.43
CA ASP A 201 13.89 -19.62 -11.28
C ASP A 201 13.62 -18.98 -9.91
N TYR A 202 14.23 -17.80 -9.68
CA TYR A 202 14.08 -17.07 -8.43
C TYR A 202 12.86 -16.16 -8.49
N ARG A 203 11.94 -16.39 -7.57
CA ARG A 203 10.80 -15.49 -7.35
C ARG A 203 11.21 -14.43 -6.35
N PHE A 204 10.86 -13.17 -6.63
CA PHE A 204 11.22 -12.04 -5.80
C PHE A 204 9.97 -11.40 -5.19
N ASP A 205 10.03 -11.18 -3.88
CA ASP A 205 9.08 -10.38 -3.14
C ASP A 205 9.53 -8.92 -3.12
N TYR A 206 8.59 -8.00 -3.32
CA TYR A 206 8.82 -6.56 -3.28
C TYR A 206 8.07 -5.95 -2.10
N ASN A 207 8.82 -5.54 -1.07
CA ASN A 207 8.27 -4.90 0.11
C ASN A 207 8.38 -3.38 0.01
N PHE A 208 7.23 -2.73 -0.15
CA PHE A 208 7.09 -1.28 -0.25
C PHE A 208 6.60 -0.60 1.05
N GLY A 209 6.58 -1.32 2.18
CA GLY A 209 6.05 -0.80 3.44
C GLY A 209 6.82 0.42 3.98
N HIS A 210 8.06 0.63 3.52
CA HIS A 210 8.94 1.72 3.96
C HIS A 210 8.89 2.92 3.01
N LYS A 211 8.60 4.12 3.55
CA LYS A 211 8.35 5.36 2.78
C LYS A 211 9.38 5.72 1.70
N ASN A 212 10.65 5.44 1.92
CA ASN A 212 11.74 5.79 1.00
C ASN A 212 12.59 4.57 0.61
N GLN A 213 12.09 3.37 0.87
CA GLN A 213 12.83 2.14 0.60
C GLN A 213 11.98 1.15 -0.17
N LEU A 214 12.65 0.31 -0.93
CA LEU A 214 12.11 -0.90 -1.52
C LEU A 214 13.02 -2.03 -1.07
N ILE A 215 12.47 -3.07 -0.47
CA ILE A 215 13.22 -4.27 -0.14
C ILE A 215 12.82 -5.34 -1.15
N VAL A 216 13.80 -5.83 -1.89
CA VAL A 216 13.63 -6.94 -2.83
C VAL A 216 14.28 -8.17 -2.21
N SER A 217 13.54 -9.26 -2.09
CA SER A 217 14.06 -10.50 -1.50
C SER A 217 13.56 -11.74 -2.19
N SER A 218 14.29 -12.85 -2.06
CA SER A 218 13.82 -14.15 -2.54
C SER A 218 14.08 -15.21 -1.48
N ALA A 219 13.02 -15.91 -1.07
CA ALA A 219 13.14 -17.06 -0.19
C ALA A 219 13.82 -18.27 -0.89
N TYR A 220 13.81 -18.28 -2.23
CA TYR A 220 14.39 -19.35 -3.07
C TYR A 220 15.91 -19.24 -3.21
N ILE A 221 16.51 -18.14 -2.73
CA ILE A 221 17.95 -17.95 -2.73
C ILE A 221 18.49 -18.28 -1.33
N THR A 222 19.11 -19.45 -1.19
CA THR A 222 19.75 -19.85 0.08
C THR A 222 21.21 -19.40 0.14
N LYS A 223 21.68 -19.05 1.35
CA LYS A 223 23.08 -18.67 1.57
C LYS A 223 24.04 -19.79 1.18
N LYS A 224 23.74 -21.02 1.61
CA LYS A 224 24.60 -22.20 1.42
C LYS A 224 24.95 -22.44 -0.05
N GLU A 225 23.99 -22.23 -0.95
CA GLU A 225 24.17 -22.51 -2.38
C GLU A 225 24.75 -21.32 -3.14
N ASN A 226 24.58 -20.09 -2.64
CA ASN A 226 24.78 -18.88 -3.43
C ASN A 226 25.80 -17.88 -2.85
N GLU A 227 26.33 -18.08 -1.65
CA GLU A 227 27.22 -17.09 -0.99
C GLU A 227 28.52 -16.77 -1.73
N GLN A 228 28.95 -17.65 -2.64
CA GLN A 228 30.14 -17.41 -3.47
C GLN A 228 29.84 -16.48 -4.66
N CYS A 229 28.57 -16.32 -5.03
CA CYS A 229 28.14 -15.49 -6.16
C CYS A 229 27.33 -14.26 -5.72
N LEU A 230 26.57 -14.35 -4.63
CA LEU A 230 25.61 -13.32 -4.21
C LEU A 230 25.98 -12.70 -2.87
N LYS A 231 25.70 -11.40 -2.73
CA LYS A 231 25.90 -10.62 -1.51
C LYS A 231 24.85 -10.93 -0.43
N GLY A 232 23.71 -11.48 -0.83
CA GLY A 232 22.54 -11.71 0.01
C GLY A 232 21.36 -12.26 -0.79
N ASN A 233 20.30 -12.66 -0.09
CA ASN A 233 18.98 -12.96 -0.68
C ASN A 233 17.96 -11.84 -0.46
N SER A 234 18.36 -10.75 0.22
CA SER A 234 17.57 -9.54 0.38
C SER A 234 18.44 -8.32 0.08
N LEU A 235 17.89 -7.38 -0.67
CA LEU A 235 18.54 -6.13 -1.04
C LEU A 235 17.61 -4.96 -0.76
N THR A 236 18.07 -4.03 0.07
CA THR A 236 17.38 -2.77 0.31
C THR A 236 17.81 -1.75 -0.73
N PHE A 237 16.85 -1.08 -1.35
CA PHE A 237 17.05 0.07 -2.21
C PHE A 237 16.53 1.33 -1.53
N VAL A 238 17.21 2.45 -1.73
CA VAL A 238 16.82 3.76 -1.18
C VAL A 238 16.44 4.69 -2.33
N PHE A 239 15.27 5.31 -2.23
CA PHE A 239 14.81 6.23 -3.27
C PHE A 239 15.54 7.57 -3.19
N ASN A 240 16.11 8.00 -4.32
CA ASN A 240 16.74 9.30 -4.48
C ASN A 240 15.81 10.24 -5.26
N GLY A 241 15.12 11.13 -4.54
CA GLY A 241 14.17 12.08 -5.15
C GLY A 241 14.79 13.04 -6.17
N LYS A 242 16.09 13.35 -6.07
CA LYS A 242 16.77 14.22 -7.06
C LYS A 242 16.98 13.50 -8.39
N LEU A 243 17.30 12.21 -8.33
CA LEU A 243 17.54 11.37 -9.50
C LEU A 243 16.28 10.66 -10.00
N LYS A 244 15.19 10.71 -9.22
CA LYS A 244 13.91 10.01 -9.44
C LYS A 244 14.08 8.49 -9.59
N LYS A 245 15.09 7.91 -8.95
CA LYS A 245 15.41 6.48 -9.05
C LYS A 245 15.86 5.91 -7.72
N PHE A 246 15.86 4.60 -7.64
CA PHE A 246 16.40 3.84 -6.53
C PHE A 246 17.90 3.65 -6.68
N GLU A 247 18.59 3.74 -5.54
CA GLU A 247 20.01 3.42 -5.43
C GLU A 247 20.16 2.19 -4.55
N PRO A 248 21.06 1.26 -4.91
CA PRO A 248 21.27 0.05 -4.14
C PRO A 248 21.85 0.40 -2.77
N GLY A 249 21.25 -0.18 -1.73
CA GLY A 249 21.70 -0.08 -0.35
C GLY A 249 22.35 -1.39 0.10
N LYS A 250 21.96 -1.86 1.29
CA LYS A 250 22.54 -3.04 1.93
C LYS A 250 21.94 -4.34 1.39
N ALA A 251 22.81 -5.30 1.09
CA ALA A 251 22.44 -6.70 0.88
C ALA A 251 22.60 -7.48 2.19
N THR A 252 21.65 -8.37 2.50
CA THR A 252 21.71 -9.27 3.66
C THR A 252 21.28 -10.68 3.30
N TRP A 253 21.81 -11.63 4.07
CA TRP A 253 21.29 -12.99 4.13
C TRP A 253 20.24 -13.04 5.24
N ASN A 254 18.98 -13.18 4.84
CA ASN A 254 17.88 -13.43 5.76
C ASN A 254 17.66 -14.95 5.80
N ASN A 255 17.52 -15.50 7.01
CA ASN A 255 17.11 -16.88 7.16
C ASN A 255 15.62 -16.97 6.84
N THR A 256 15.29 -17.30 5.60
CA THR A 256 13.97 -17.78 5.22
C THR A 256 13.93 -19.28 5.48
N TYR A 257 12.83 -19.71 6.11
CA TYR A 257 12.60 -21.03 6.71
C TYR A 257 12.88 -22.22 5.79
#